data_AF-A0AA43HKD8-F1
#
_entry.id   AF-A0AA43HKD8-F1
#
_cell.length_a   1.000
_cell.length_b   1.000
_cell.length_c   1.000
_cell.angle_alpha   90.00
_cell.angle_beta   90.00
_cell.angle_gamma   90.00
#
_symmetry.space_group_name_H-M   'P 1'
#
loop_
_entity.id
_entity.type
_entity.pdbx_description
1 polymer ?
#
loop_
_entity_poly.entity_id
_entity_poly.type
_entity_poly.pdbx_seq_one_letter_code
_entity_poly.pdbx_strand_id
1 'polypeptide(L)' 'MADTGLFLLSDVLGQEDDSGRLLQVTQVVCRCLQCSSRFTGRPNEGLFDLPGGAILSCPKCPNRQAISLARFADFLQKSA' A
#
# COMPACT_ATOMS: atom_id res chain seq x y z
N MET A 1 -3.67 -4.03 11.03
CA MET A 1 -2.90 -4.80 10.00
C MET A 1 -3.88 -5.36 8.99
N ALA A 2 -3.83 -4.93 7.72
CA ALA A 2 -4.69 -5.45 6.66
C ALA A 2 -3.91 -6.40 5.76
N ASP A 3 -4.45 -7.60 5.57
CA ASP A 3 -3.94 -8.57 4.62
C ASP A 3 -4.56 -8.27 3.25
N THR A 4 -3.72 -7.97 2.26
CA THR A 4 -4.16 -7.76 0.88
C THR A 4 -4.10 -9.03 0.05
N GLY A 5 -3.57 -10.13 0.59
CA GLY A 5 -3.36 -11.43 -0.04
C GLY A 5 -1.87 -11.74 -0.23
N LEU A 6 -1.09 -10.78 -0.74
CA LEU A 6 0.36 -10.95 -0.98
C LEU A 6 1.22 -10.07 -0.08
N PHE A 7 0.65 -9.01 0.47
CA PHE A 7 1.31 -8.07 1.35
C PHE A 7 0.47 -7.83 2.59
N LEU A 8 1.14 -7.75 3.73
CA LEU A 8 0.56 -7.38 5.00
C LEU A 8 0.86 -5.91 5.27
N LEU A 9 -0.17 -5.07 5.18
CA LEU A 9 -0.06 -3.64 5.42
C LEU A 9 0.11 -3.39 6.92
N SER A 10 1.22 -2.74 7.26
CA SER A 10 1.53 -2.29 8.62
C SER A 10 1.16 -0.83 8.81
N ASP A 11 1.47 0.00 7.81
CA ASP A 11 1.23 1.44 7.84
C ASP A 11 1.03 1.94 6.41
N VAL A 12 0.19 2.95 6.24
CA VAL A 12 -0.12 3.56 4.94
C VAL A 12 -0.17 5.05 5.18
N LEU A 13 0.55 5.80 4.35
CA LEU A 13 0.45 7.24 4.28
C LEU A 13 0.01 7.61 2.87
N GLY A 14 -0.90 8.55 2.80
CA GLY A 14 -1.36 9.09 1.55
C GLY A 14 -1.84 10.51 1.71
N GLN A 15 -2.06 11.14 0.57
CA GLN A 15 -2.70 12.43 0.51
C GLN A 15 -4.21 12.22 0.50
N GLU A 16 -4.87 12.81 1.48
CA GLU A 16 -6.33 12.85 1.59
C GLU A 16 -6.83 14.22 1.11
N ASP A 17 -8.03 14.25 0.56
CA ASP A 17 -8.75 15.48 0.20
C ASP A 17 -9.38 16.12 1.46
N ASP A 18 -9.89 17.35 1.35
CA ASP A 18 -10.64 18.04 2.41
C ASP A 18 -11.85 17.24 2.93
N SER A 19 -12.36 16.31 2.12
CA SER A 19 -13.44 15.39 2.48
C SER A 19 -12.97 14.12 3.22
N GLY A 20 -11.68 13.98 3.53
CA GLY A 20 -11.10 12.77 4.13
C GLY A 20 -11.03 11.57 3.17
N ARG A 21 -11.10 11.84 1.86
CA ARG A 21 -10.98 10.80 0.83
C ARG A 21 -9.53 10.68 0.41
N LEU A 22 -8.97 9.47 0.52
CA LEU A 22 -7.64 9.16 0.01
C LEU A 22 -7.56 9.39 -1.51
N LEU A 23 -6.79 10.39 -1.92
CA LEU A 23 -6.53 10.73 -3.32
C LEU A 23 -5.39 9.89 -3.87
N GLN A 24 -4.32 9.77 -3.10
CA GLN A 24 -3.10 9.10 -3.53
C GLN A 24 -2.35 8.50 -2.33
N VAL A 25 -1.64 7.39 -2.55
CA VAL A 25 -0.76 6.80 -1.54
C VAL A 25 0.68 7.26 -1.78
N THR A 26 1.30 7.85 -0.76
CA THR A 26 2.67 8.39 -0.83
C THR A 26 3.69 7.49 -0.14
N GLN A 27 3.25 6.64 0.79
CA GLN A 27 4.12 5.66 1.44
C GLN A 27 3.31 4.46 1.95
N VAL A 28 3.86 3.27 1.85
CA VAL A 28 3.27 2.06 2.43
C VAL A 28 4.33 1.24 3.12
N VAL A 29 4.18 1.03 4.43
CA VAL A 29 4.99 0.06 5.17
C VAL A 29 4.27 -1.27 5.13
N CYS A 30 4.88 -2.26 4.48
CA CYS A 30 4.29 -3.58 4.36
C CYS A 30 5.32 -4.70 4.54
N ARG A 31 4.80 -5.89 4.81
CA ARG A 31 5.58 -7.13 4.79
C ARG A 31 5.11 -7.99 3.64
N CYS A 32 6.03 -8.44 2.80
CA CYS A 32 5.73 -9.42 1.77
C CYS A 32 5.45 -10.77 2.44
N LEU A 33 4.28 -11.37 2.18
CA LEU A 33 3.92 -12.67 2.74
C LEU A 33 4.67 -13.82 2.07
N GLN A 34 5.14 -13.62 0.83
CA GLN A 34 5.89 -14.64 0.09
C GLN A 34 7.31 -14.85 0.62
N CYS A 35 8.06 -13.77 0.85
CA CYS A 35 9.47 -13.85 1.30
C CYS A 35 9.67 -13.34 2.73
N SER A 36 8.59 -13.00 3.44
CA SER A 36 8.59 -12.42 4.80
C SER A 36 9.40 -11.11 4.96
N SER A 37 9.85 -10.50 3.86
CA SER A 37 10.64 -9.27 3.89
C SER A 37 9.75 -8.05 4.19
N ARG A 38 10.16 -7.26 5.18
CA ARG A 38 9.54 -5.96 5.47
C ARG A 38 10.24 -4.88 4.66
N PHE A 39 9.46 -4.03 4.00
CA PHE A 39 9.98 -2.91 3.24
C PHE A 39 8.96 -1.75 3.24
N THR A 40 9.44 -0.59 2.85
CA THR A 40 8.62 0.61 2.70
C THR A 40 8.53 0.93 1.22
N GLY A 41 7.33 0.80 0.66
CA GLY A 41 7.04 1.21 -0.71
C GLY A 41 6.83 2.73 -0.75
N ARG A 42 7.51 3.41 -1.68
CA ARG A 42 7.36 4.82 -2.01
C ARG A 42 7.18 4.99 -3.51
N PRO A 43 6.57 6.08 -4.00
CA PRO A 43 6.44 6.34 -5.42
C PRO A 43 7.79 6.16 -6.13
N ASN A 44 7.83 5.30 -7.15
CA ASN A 44 9.04 4.88 -7.90
C ASN A 44 10.00 3.93 -7.16
N GLU A 45 9.73 3.58 -5.91
CA GLU A 45 10.52 2.67 -5.08
C GLU A 45 9.62 1.62 -4.42
N GLY A 46 9.23 0.60 -5.18
CA GLY A 46 8.37 -0.48 -4.69
C GLY A 46 6.89 -0.11 -4.49
N LEU A 47 6.51 1.15 -4.76
CA LEU A 47 5.13 1.59 -4.92
C LEU A 47 5.00 2.33 -6.25
N PHE A 48 4.10 1.86 -7.11
CA PHE A 48 3.81 2.48 -8.39
C PHE A 48 2.38 2.98 -8.38
N ASP A 49 2.21 4.27 -8.66
CA ASP A 49 0.89 4.88 -8.73
C ASP A 49 0.11 4.34 -9.93
N LEU A 50 -1.19 4.11 -9.77
CA LEU A 50 -2.09 3.66 -10.82
C LEU A 50 -3.41 4.44 -10.71
N PRO A 51 -4.06 4.86 -11.81
CA PRO A 51 -5.40 5.42 -11.74
C PRO A 51 -6.37 4.48 -10.98
N GLY A 52 -6.82 4.92 -9.80
CA GLY A 52 -7.73 4.17 -8.91
C GLY A 52 -7.06 3.23 -7.90
N GLY A 53 -5.72 3.17 -7.84
CA GLY A 53 -4.97 2.28 -6.96
C GLY A 53 -3.48 2.54 -6.89
N ALA A 54 -2.74 1.57 -6.37
CA ALA A 54 -1.28 1.55 -6.46
C ALA A 54 -0.79 0.10 -6.51
N ILE A 55 0.33 -0.12 -7.19
CA ILE A 55 0.99 -1.42 -7.24
C ILE A 55 2.12 -1.44 -6.22
N LEU A 56 2.06 -2.35 -5.26
CA LEU A 56 3.19 -2.69 -4.41
C LEU A 56 4.06 -3.75 -5.08
N SER A 57 5.36 -3.53 -5.10
CA SER A 57 6.34 -4.48 -5.62
C SER A 57 7.40 -4.73 -4.57
N CYS A 58 7.66 -6.00 -4.28
CA CYS A 58 8.68 -6.37 -3.31
C CYS A 58 10.08 -6.14 -3.90
N PRO A 59 10.99 -5.43 -3.23
CA PRO A 59 12.36 -5.25 -3.72
C PRO A 59 13.22 -6.52 -3.60
N LYS A 60 12.76 -7.55 -2.86
CA LYS A 60 13.50 -8.78 -2.58
C LYS A 60 13.03 -9.99 -3.39
N CYS A 61 11.84 -9.96 -3.97
CA CYS A 61 11.28 -11.08 -4.72
C CYS A 61 10.38 -10.55 -5.85
N PRO A 62 10.06 -11.34 -6.88
CA PRO A 62 9.26 -10.86 -8.02
C PRO A 62 7.77 -10.62 -7.69
N ASN A 63 7.40 -10.68 -6.41
CA ASN A 63 6.04 -10.51 -5.94
C ASN A 63 5.59 -9.05 -6.08
N ARG A 64 4.43 -8.85 -6.70
CA ARG A 64 3.81 -7.54 -6.89
C ARG A 64 2.31 -7.66 -6.87
N GLN A 65 1.62 -6.66 -6.33
CA GLN A 65 0.17 -6.65 -6.20
C GLN A 65 -0.39 -5.26 -6.46
N ALA A 66 -1.40 -5.19 -7.33
CA ALA A 66 -2.24 -4.00 -7.45
C ALA A 66 -3.27 -3.96 -6.32
N ILE A 67 -3.33 -2.84 -5.61
CA ILE A 67 -4.25 -2.59 -4.49
C ILE A 67 -5.04 -1.32 -4.83
N SER A 68 -6.36 -1.38 -4.73
CA SER A 68 -7.21 -0.23 -5.01
C SER A 68 -7.14 0.82 -3.89
N LEU A 69 -7.35 2.10 -4.24
CA LEU A 69 -7.41 3.18 -3.25
C LEU A 69 -8.48 2.93 -2.18
N ALA A 70 -9.60 2.29 -2.54
CA ALA A 70 -10.64 1.89 -1.60
C ALA A 70 -10.13 0.94 -0.50
N ARG A 71 -9.20 0.03 -0.84
CA ARG A 71 -8.60 -0.89 0.14
C ARG A 71 -7.60 -0.19 1.05
N PHE A 72 -6.85 0.77 0.53
CA PHE A 72 -5.98 1.61 1.35
C PHE A 72 -6.81 2.51 2.29
N ALA A 73 -7.89 3.11 1.79
CA ALA A 73 -8.81 3.93 2.58
C ALA A 73 -9.49 3.12 3.71
N ASP A 74 -9.97 1.90 3.42
CA ASP A 74 -10.52 1.00 4.46
C ASP A 74 -9.49 0.67 5.54
N PHE A 75 -8.23 0.47 5.16
CA PHE A 75 -7.15 0.24 6.12
C PHE A 75 -6.89 1.47 6.99
N LEU A 76 -6.82 2.67 6.41
CA LEU A 76 -6.64 3.92 7.13
C LEU A 76 -7.78 4.16 8.13
N GLN A 77 -9.03 3.98 7.69
CA GLN A 77 -10.21 4.12 8.55
C GLN A 77 -10.25 3.14 9.72
N LYS A 78 -9.71 1.91 9.55
CA LYS A 78 -9.64 0.90 10.62
C LYS A 78 -8.44 1.05 11.54
N SER A 79 -7.45 1.86 11.14
CA SER A 79 -6.21 2.06 11.89
C SER A 79 -6.15 3.43 12.59
N ALA A 80 -7.16 4.29 12.35
CA ALA A 80 -7.43 5.53 13.08
C ALA A 80 -8.21 5.25 14.38
#